data_AF-A0A932J3Z6-F1
#
_entry.id   AF-A0A932J3Z6-F1
#
_cell.length_a   1.000
_cell.length_b   1.000
_cell.length_c   1.000
_cell.angle_alpha   90.00
_cell.angle_beta   90.00
_cell.angle_gamma   90.00
#
_symmetry.space_group_name_H-M   'P 1'
#
loop_
_entity.id
_entity.type
_entity.pdbx_description
1 polymer ?
#
loop_
_entity_poly.entity_id
_entity_poly.type
_entity_poly.pdbx_seq_one_letter_code
_entity_poly.pdbx_strand_id
1 'polypeptide(L)'
;MDLIDNSAARRAARAKWPVIKASLSAMDESESPIYPIEALSMMWQLAVDAWAMTDRPLPTYSRDETPVTRINIATKNRDTPS
;
A
#
# COMPACT_ATOMS: atom_id res chain seq x y z
N MET A 1 5.10 29.03 1.50
CA MET A 1 5.72 27.78 1.01
C MET A 1 4.60 26.78 0.94
N ASP A 2 3.92 26.77 -0.20
CA ASP A 2 2.61 26.16 -0.34
C ASP A 2 2.76 24.65 -0.49
N LEU A 3 2.20 23.91 0.47
CA LEU A 3 1.94 22.48 0.36
C LEU A 3 0.87 22.29 -0.73
N ILE A 4 1.31 22.32 -2.00
CA ILE A 4 0.46 22.09 -3.17
C ILE A 4 -0.31 20.79 -2.93
N ASP A 5 -1.63 20.87 -3.06
CA ASP A 5 -2.56 19.75 -2.99
C ASP A 5 -2.25 18.70 -4.09
N ASN A 6 -1.25 17.88 -3.81
CA ASN A 6 -0.76 16.79 -4.65
C ASN A 6 -1.74 15.59 -4.65
N SER A 7 -2.93 15.72 -4.03
CA SER A 7 -3.92 14.63 -3.99
C SER A 7 -4.59 14.44 -5.35
N ALA A 8 -4.93 15.54 -6.04
CA ALA A 8 -5.60 15.51 -7.34
C ALA A 8 -4.68 14.97 -8.45
N ALA A 9 -3.43 15.42 -8.49
CA ALA A 9 -2.43 14.95 -9.46
C ALA A 9 -2.15 13.44 -9.31
N ARG A 10 -1.97 12.96 -8.07
CA ARG A 10 -1.82 11.52 -7.79
C ARG A 10 -3.06 10.71 -8.17
N ARG A 11 -4.27 11.26 -7.97
CA ARG A 11 -5.52 10.60 -8.37
C ARG A 11 -5.61 10.45 -9.89
N ALA A 12 -5.28 11.49 -10.64
CA ALA A 12 -5.25 11.45 -12.10
C ALA A 12 -4.22 10.46 -12.64
N ALA A 13 -3.02 10.39 -12.03
CA ALA A 13 -1.99 9.43 -12.42
C ALA A 13 -2.43 7.97 -12.21
N ARG A 14 -3.13 7.69 -11.09
CA ARG A 14 -3.64 6.34 -10.77
C ARG A 14 -4.77 5.89 -11.69
N ALA A 15 -5.45 6.79 -12.40
CA ALA A 15 -6.52 6.43 -13.32
C ALA A 15 -6.03 5.56 -14.50
N LYS A 16 -4.73 5.61 -14.82
CA LYS A 16 -4.11 4.81 -15.90
C LYS A 16 -3.56 3.46 -15.42
N TRP A 17 -3.62 3.17 -14.12
CA TRP A 17 -3.08 1.92 -13.60
C TRP A 17 -3.98 0.75 -14.02
N PRO A 18 -3.40 -0.40 -14.40
CA PRO A 18 -4.15 -1.59 -14.77
C PRO A 18 -4.70 -2.31 -13.52
N VAL A 19 -5.40 -1.59 -12.64
CA VAL A 19 -5.96 -2.14 -11.40
C VAL A 19 -7.42 -2.51 -11.64
N ILE A 20 -7.73 -3.79 -11.52
CA ILE A 20 -9.11 -4.29 -11.56
C ILE A 20 -9.69 -4.14 -10.16
N LYS A 21 -10.83 -3.45 -10.03
CA LYS A 21 -11.58 -3.36 -8.78
C LYS A 21 -12.63 -4.46 -8.76
N ALA A 22 -12.47 -5.42 -7.86
CA ALA A 22 -13.49 -6.42 -7.55
C ALA A 22 -14.08 -6.14 -6.16
N SER A 23 -15.39 -6.33 -6.00
CA SER A 23 -16.00 -6.34 -4.67
C SER A 23 -15.58 -7.61 -3.95
N LEU A 24 -15.26 -7.50 -2.65
CA LEU A 24 -14.89 -8.66 -1.83
C LEU A 24 -15.97 -9.77 -1.86
N SER A 25 -17.25 -9.39 -1.96
CA SER A 25 -18.38 -10.31 -2.09
C SER A 25 -18.51 -10.99 -3.47
N ALA A 26 -17.70 -10.60 -4.45
CA ALA A 26 -17.67 -11.21 -5.79
C ALA A 26 -16.44 -12.10 -5.99
N MET A 27 -15.56 -12.20 -4.99
CA MET A 27 -14.51 -13.21 -4.95
C MET A 27 -15.14 -14.53 -4.54
N ASP A 28 -14.93 -15.57 -5.35
CA ASP A 28 -15.27 -16.93 -4.97
C ASP A 28 -14.33 -17.35 -3.84
N GLU A 29 -14.87 -17.66 -2.66
CA GLU A 29 -14.11 -18.11 -1.48
C GLU A 29 -13.38 -19.45 -1.73
N SER A 30 -13.60 -20.07 -2.89
CA SER A 30 -12.99 -21.32 -3.31
C SER A 30 -11.52 -21.21 -3.76
N GLU A 31 -11.03 -20.02 -4.09
CA GLU A 31 -9.61 -19.79 -4.38
C GLU A 31 -8.84 -19.65 -3.06
N SER A 32 -8.37 -20.81 -2.55
CA SER A 32 -7.37 -21.02 -1.50
C SER A 32 -7.14 -19.82 -0.58
N PRO A 33 -7.61 -19.84 0.68
CA PRO A 33 -7.43 -18.71 1.58
C PRO A 33 -5.96 -18.63 1.96
N ILE A 34 -5.16 -17.91 1.17
CA ILE A 34 -3.86 -17.46 1.61
C ILE A 34 -4.16 -16.63 2.86
N TYR A 35 -3.79 -17.15 4.03
CA TYR A 35 -4.09 -16.46 5.26
C TYR A 35 -3.38 -15.10 5.23
N PRO A 36 -3.97 -14.03 5.80
CA PRO A 36 -3.36 -12.70 5.76
C PRO A 36 -1.88 -12.67 6.19
N ILE A 37 -1.51 -13.53 7.14
CA ILE A 37 -0.12 -13.68 7.60
C ILE A 37 0.79 -14.36 6.58
N GLU A 38 0.28 -15.34 5.83
CA GLU A 38 1.01 -16.01 4.75
C GLU A 38 1.19 -15.06 3.57
N ALA A 39 0.16 -14.29 3.22
CA ALA A 39 0.24 -13.24 2.21
C ALA A 39 1.30 -12.19 2.58
N LEU A 40 1.32 -11.74 3.84
CA LEU A 40 2.33 -10.80 4.35
C LEU A 40 3.74 -11.39 4.31
N SER A 41 3.88 -12.67 4.65
CA SER A 41 5.17 -13.37 4.63
C SER A 41 5.72 -13.49 3.21
N MET A 42 4.86 -13.75 2.23
CA MET A 42 5.24 -13.84 0.81
C MET A 42 5.49 -12.47 0.17
N MET A 43 4.89 -11.40 0.70
CA MET A 43 4.92 -10.07 0.10
C MET A 43 6.34 -9.49 -0.03
N TRP A 44 7.24 -9.83 0.90
CA TRP A 44 8.63 -9.39 0.86
C TRP A 44 9.36 -9.91 -0.38
N GLN A 45 9.21 -11.20 -0.68
CA GLN A 45 9.87 -11.82 -1.83
C GLN A 45 9.36 -11.23 -3.15
N LEU A 46 8.04 -11.04 -3.25
CA LEU A 46 7.41 -10.40 -4.41
C LEU A 46 7.90 -8.97 -4.62
N ALA A 47 8.10 -8.22 -3.53
CA ALA A 47 8.62 -6.85 -3.61
C ALA A 47 10.07 -6.82 -4.11
N VAL A 48 10.91 -7.76 -3.66
CA VAL A 48 12.30 -7.90 -4.12
C VAL A 48 12.35 -8.29 -5.60
N ASP A 49 11.58 -9.29 -6.01
CA ASP A 49 11.54 -9.77 -7.39
C ASP A 49 11.05 -8.68 -8.34
N ALA A 50 9.97 -7.98 -7.97
CA ALA A 50 9.46 -6.85 -8.75
C ALA A 50 10.48 -5.72 -8.88
N TRP A 51 11.26 -5.43 -7.83
CA TRP A 51 12.31 -4.42 -7.89
C TRP A 51 13.45 -4.85 -8.81
N ALA A 52 13.89 -6.11 -8.72
CA ALA A 52 14.95 -6.66 -9.57
C ALA A 52 14.58 -6.57 -11.07
N MET A 53 13.30 -6.75 -11.42
CA MET A 53 12.82 -6.58 -12.81
C MET A 53 12.93 -5.15 -13.35
N THR A 54 13.08 -4.13 -12.49
CA THR A 54 13.16 -2.73 -12.94
C THR A 54 14.55 -2.30 -13.40
N ASP A 55 15.58 -3.14 -13.18
CA ASP A 55 17.00 -2.82 -13.43
C ASP A 55 17.46 -1.51 -12.78
N ARG A 56 16.84 -1.14 -11.65
CA ARG A 56 17.18 0.06 -10.88
C ARG A 56 17.97 -0.33 -9.62
N PRO A 57 19.01 0.45 -9.26
CA PRO A 57 19.70 0.23 -7.99
C PRO A 57 18.71 0.39 -6.84
N LEU A 58 18.84 -0.46 -5.81
CA LEU A 58 18.06 -0.32 -4.59
C LEU A 58 18.26 1.08 -4.01
N PRO A 59 17.20 1.73 -3.50
CA PRO A 59 17.35 3.06 -2.94
C PRO A 59 18.22 3.02 -1.68
N THR A 60 19.16 3.95 -1.58
CA THR A 60 20.13 4.04 -0.47
C THR A 60 19.80 5.15 0.52
N TYR A 61 18.62 5.75 0.44
CA TYR A 61 18.22 6.82 1.35
C TYR A 61 18.16 6.31 2.81
N SER A 62 18.42 7.20 3.76
CA SER A 62 18.21 6.89 5.17
C SER A 62 16.70 6.81 5.49
N ARG A 63 16.36 6.28 6.67
CA ARG A 63 14.95 6.10 7.07
C ARG A 63 14.20 7.43 7.22
N ASP A 64 14.91 8.51 7.52
CA ASP A 64 14.40 9.88 7.61
C ASP A 64 14.22 10.55 6.24
N GLU A 65 14.94 10.10 5.22
CA GLU A 65 14.83 10.57 3.83
C GLU A 65 13.86 9.72 3.00
N THR A 66 13.28 8.67 3.58
CA THR A 66 12.37 7.78 2.87
C THR A 66 11.13 8.56 2.40
N PRO A 67 10.67 8.41 1.14
CA PRO A 67 9.52 9.14 0.58
C PRO A 67 8.17 8.62 1.09
N VAL A 68 8.10 8.25 2.37
CA VAL A 68 6.89 7.78 3.07
C VAL A 68 6.49 8.81 4.11
N THR A 69 5.22 9.20 4.11
CA THR A 69 4.67 10.06 5.16
C THR A 69 4.34 9.19 6.37
N ARG A 70 4.95 9.48 7.52
CA ARG A 70 4.57 8.84 8.79
C ARG A 70 3.17 9.30 9.18
N ILE A 71 2.24 8.35 9.31
CA ILE A 71 0.90 8.62 9.82
C ILE A 71 0.89 8.18 11.27
N ASN A 72 0.84 9.12 12.21
CA ASN A 72 0.59 8.82 13.61
C ASN A 72 -0.91 8.59 13.76
N ILE A 73 -1.33 7.34 13.81
CA ILE A 73 -2.73 6.99 14.08
C ILE A 73 -2.94 7.18 15.58
N ALA A 74 -3.46 8.34 15.97
CA ALA A 74 -4.00 8.53 17.31
C ALA A 74 -5.22 7.60 17.45
N THR A 75 -5.10 6.55 18.26
CA THR A 75 -6.21 5.71 18.68
C THR A 75 -7.16 6.57 19.51
N LYS A 76 -8.20 7.12 18.88
CA LYS A 76 -9.33 7.70 19.60
C LYS A 76 -10.12 6.54 20.19
N ASN A 77 -9.98 6.32 21.50
CA ASN A 77 -10.83 5.42 22.27
C ASN A 77 -12.30 5.75 21.96
N ARG A 78 -13.08 4.73 21.60
CA ARG A 78 -14.53 4.83 21.54
C ARG A 78 -15.06 4.68 22.95
N ASP A 79 -15.20 5.81 23.65
CA ASP A 79 -16.09 5.87 24.81
C ASP A 79 -17.52 5.70 24.29
N THR A 80 -18.14 4.56 24.62
CA THR A 80 -19.58 4.36 24.49
C THR A 80 -20.10 4.12 25.91
N PRO A 81 -20.88 5.03 26.50
CA PRO A 81 -21.55 4.74 27.77
C PRO A 81 -22.79 3.87 27.48
N SER A 82 -22.94 2.78 28.23
CA SER A 82 -24.22 2.13 28.49
C SER A 82 -24.76 2.59 29.82
#